data_AF-A0A2V7J4V0-F1
#
_entry.id   AF-A0A2V7J4V0-F1
#
_cell.length_a   1.000
_cell.length_b   1.000
_cell.length_c   1.000
_cell.angle_alpha   90.00
_cell.angle_beta   90.00
_cell.angle_gamma   90.00
#
_symmetry.space_group_name_H-M   'P 1'
#
loop_
_entity.id
_entity.type
_entity.pdbx_description
1 polymer ?
#
loop_
_entity_poly.entity_id
_entity_poly.type
_entity_poly.pdbx_seq_one_letter_code
_entity_poly.pdbx_strand_id
1 'polypeptide(L)'
;MTFKRAIWFPIAVGLSVINLVGVGVFASDPGHATIHAVLALAFGLWAQRLRQRPTPSSELPPRLEALEAEVNALRHELNETQERLDFAERMLAQSREGRRVGPQP
;
A
#
# COMPACT_ATOMS: atom_id res chain seq x y z
N MET A 1 6.00 12.84 -19.87
CA MET A 1 5.93 14.22 -19.33
C MET A 1 5.97 14.17 -17.80
N THR A 2 6.84 14.94 -17.14
CA THR A 2 7.05 14.84 -15.68
C THR A 2 6.09 15.76 -14.92
N PHE A 3 5.31 15.19 -14.00
CA PHE A 3 4.36 15.93 -13.18
C PHE A 3 5.09 16.73 -12.08
N LYS A 4 5.31 18.03 -12.32
CA LYS A 4 6.00 18.92 -11.35
C LYS A 4 5.01 19.62 -10.43
N ARG A 5 4.86 19.11 -9.20
CA ARG A 5 3.95 19.69 -8.18
C ARG A 5 4.17 21.19 -7.94
N ALA A 6 5.41 21.67 -8.00
CA ALA A 6 5.75 23.08 -7.85
C ALA A 6 5.12 23.99 -8.91
N ILE A 7 4.80 23.45 -10.10
CA ILE A 7 4.14 24.20 -11.18
C ILE A 7 2.61 24.06 -11.06
N TRP A 8 2.12 22.87 -10.71
CA TRP A 8 0.68 22.61 -10.63
C TRP A 8 -0.02 23.24 -9.42
N PHE A 9 0.67 23.41 -8.30
CA PHE A 9 0.12 24.07 -7.11
C PHE A 9 -0.34 25.52 -7.38
N PRO A 10 0.51 26.43 -7.90
CA PRO A 10 0.07 27.81 -8.16
C PRO A 10 -1.02 27.88 -9.24
N ILE A 11 -0.99 26.98 -10.23
CA ILE A 11 -2.06 26.89 -11.25
C ILE A 11 -3.39 26.51 -10.60
N ALA A 12 -3.41 25.48 -9.74
CA ALA A 12 -4.62 25.05 -9.04
C ALA A 12 -5.19 26.15 -8.13
N VAL A 13 -4.33 26.88 -7.44
CA VAL A 13 -4.74 28.04 -6.63
C VAL A 13 -5.36 29.13 -7.51
N GLY A 14 -4.71 29.49 -8.62
CA GLY A 14 -5.23 30.49 -9.55
C GLY A 14 -6.60 30.12 -10.12
N LEU A 15 -6.77 28.85 -10.54
CA LEU A 15 -8.05 28.34 -11.04
C LEU A 15 -9.14 28.36 -9.97
N SER A 16 -8.81 28.01 -8.72
CA SER A 16 -9.77 28.09 -7.61
C SER A 16 -10.23 29.53 -7.37
N VAL A 17 -9.31 30.49 -7.32
CA VAL A 17 -9.63 31.92 -7.12
C VAL A 17 -10.48 32.48 -8.26
N ILE A 18 -10.13 32.20 -9.51
CA ILE A 18 -10.89 32.67 -10.68
C ILE A 18 -12.33 32.12 -10.63
N ASN A 19 -12.51 30.85 -10.28
CA ASN A 19 -13.84 30.27 -10.16
C ASN A 19 -14.62 30.84 -8.97
N LEU A 20 -13.96 31.14 -7.85
CA LEU A 20 -14.60 31.79 -6.72
C LEU A 20 -15.13 33.19 -7.08
N VAL A 21 -14.36 33.96 -7.86
CA VAL A 21 -14.82 35.25 -8.42
C VAL A 21 -16.03 35.04 -9.35
N GLY A 22 -16.01 33.97 -10.15
CA GLY A 22 -17.14 33.57 -11.01
C GLY A 22 -18.47 33.43 -10.26
N VAL A 23 -18.47 32.94 -9.02
CA VAL A 23 -19.68 32.84 -8.20
C VAL A 23 -20.36 34.21 -8.03
N GLY A 24 -19.57 35.25 -7.77
CA GLY A 24 -20.09 36.62 -7.61
C GLY A 24 -20.51 37.25 -8.95
N VAL A 25 -19.72 37.03 -10.00
CA VAL A 25 -20.00 37.56 -11.35
C VAL A 25 -21.31 37.00 -11.91
N PHE A 26 -21.60 35.72 -11.65
CA PHE A 26 -22.80 35.05 -12.13
C PHE A 26 -23.88 34.88 -11.05
N ALA A 27 -23.89 35.71 -10.00
CA ALA A 27 -24.80 35.58 -8.88
C ALA A 27 -26.30 35.63 -9.26
N SER A 28 -26.64 36.29 -10.37
CA SER A 28 -28.01 36.37 -10.90
C SER A 28 -28.43 35.15 -11.72
N ASP A 29 -27.50 34.22 -12.02
CA ASP A 29 -27.75 32.96 -12.71
C ASP A 29 -27.33 31.79 -11.79
N PRO A 30 -28.28 31.19 -11.07
CA PRO A 30 -27.98 30.13 -10.12
C PRO A 30 -27.27 28.92 -10.73
N GLY A 31 -27.50 28.61 -12.01
CA GLY A 31 -26.86 27.49 -12.69
C GLY A 31 -25.37 27.74 -12.88
N HIS A 32 -25.02 28.88 -13.46
CA HIS A 32 -23.63 29.28 -13.69
C HIS A 32 -22.88 29.52 -12.38
N ALA A 33 -23.50 30.17 -11.39
CA ALA A 33 -22.91 30.36 -10.07
C ALA A 33 -22.58 29.01 -9.38
N THR A 34 -23.48 28.02 -9.49
CA THR A 34 -23.27 26.69 -8.90
C THR A 34 -22.11 25.96 -9.57
N ILE A 35 -21.99 26.04 -10.90
CA ILE A 35 -20.87 25.43 -11.63
C ILE A 35 -19.53 26.04 -11.18
N HIS A 36 -19.46 27.37 -11.07
CA HIS A 36 -18.27 28.06 -10.57
C HIS A 36 -17.94 27.72 -9.12
N ALA A 37 -18.95 27.58 -8.25
CA ALA A 37 -18.74 27.19 -6.86
C ALA A 37 -18.15 25.78 -6.75
N VAL A 38 -18.69 24.81 -7.51
CA VAL A 38 -18.17 23.43 -7.55
C VAL A 38 -16.74 23.39 -8.06
N LEU A 39 -16.43 24.13 -9.14
CA LEU A 39 -15.07 24.20 -9.68
C LEU A 39 -14.10 24.85 -8.69
N ALA A 40 -14.50 25.93 -8.02
CA ALA A 40 -13.67 26.59 -7.00
C ALA A 40 -13.28 25.62 -5.87
N LEU A 41 -14.24 24.84 -5.38
CA LEU A 41 -14.01 23.83 -4.34
C LEU A 41 -13.13 22.69 -4.86
N ALA A 42 -13.38 22.17 -6.05
CA ALA A 42 -12.60 21.08 -6.64
C ALA A 42 -11.12 21.47 -6.79
N PHE A 43 -10.85 22.66 -7.35
CA PHE A 43 -9.48 23.16 -7.51
C PHE A 43 -8.83 23.51 -6.16
N GLY A 44 -9.58 24.02 -5.19
CA GLY A 44 -9.09 24.30 -3.84
C GLY A 44 -8.65 23.04 -3.10
N LEU A 45 -9.47 21.99 -3.14
CA LEU A 45 -9.14 20.67 -2.57
C LEU A 45 -7.94 20.04 -3.28
N TRP A 46 -7.84 20.20 -4.61
CA TRP A 46 -6.69 19.71 -5.36
C TRP A 46 -5.40 20.46 -5.01
N ALA A 47 -5.46 21.79 -4.85
CA ALA A 47 -4.34 22.59 -4.38
C ALA A 47 -3.89 22.16 -2.96
N GLN A 48 -4.83 21.89 -2.06
CA GLN A 48 -4.55 21.36 -0.73
C GLN A 48 -3.85 20.00 -0.81
N ARG A 49 -4.31 19.11 -1.70
CA ARG A 49 -3.68 17.79 -1.93
C ARG A 49 -2.30 17.89 -2.56
N LEU A 50 -2.06 18.88 -3.43
CA LEU A 50 -0.73 19.13 -4.00
C LEU A 50 0.25 19.70 -2.97
N ARG A 51 -0.24 20.53 -2.04
CA ARG A 51 0.52 21.07 -0.90
C ARG A 51 0.86 20.01 0.13
N GLN A 52 -0.04 19.04 0.35
CA GLN A 52 0.25 17.87 1.16
C GLN A 52 1.33 17.04 0.44
N ARG A 53 2.58 17.17 0.91
CA ARG A 53 3.63 16.21 0.61
C ARG A 53 3.07 14.83 0.99
N PRO A 54 3.22 13.77 0.18
CA PRO A 54 3.04 12.43 0.71
C PRO A 54 4.16 12.31 1.73
N THR A 55 3.86 12.54 3.00
CA THR A 55 4.66 11.99 4.06
C THR A 55 4.63 10.49 3.79
N PRO A 56 5.77 9.82 3.50
CA PRO A 56 5.80 8.39 3.73
C PRO A 56 5.27 8.23 5.16
N SER A 57 4.18 7.48 5.34
CA SER A 57 3.68 7.26 6.68
C SER A 57 4.88 6.83 7.50
N SER A 58 5.14 7.51 8.62
CA SER A 58 6.33 7.21 9.45
C SER A 58 6.33 5.76 9.93
N GLU A 59 5.21 5.06 9.74
CA GLU A 59 4.95 3.65 10.02
C GLU A 59 5.27 2.69 8.86
N LEU A 60 5.50 3.17 7.62
CA LEU A 60 5.84 2.30 6.48
C LEU A 60 7.21 1.61 6.67
N PRO A 61 8.31 2.32 7.00
CA PRO A 61 9.59 1.68 7.27
C PRO A 61 9.55 0.64 8.42
N PRO A 62 9.02 0.95 9.63
CA PRO A 62 8.99 -0.02 10.72
C PRO A 62 8.01 -1.17 10.46
N ARG A 63 6.93 -0.98 9.69
CA ARG A 63 6.07 -2.11 9.27
C ARG A 63 6.78 -3.07 8.32
N LEU A 64 7.63 -2.54 7.43
CA LEU A 64 8.41 -3.38 6.52
C LEU A 64 9.48 -4.16 7.29
N GLU A 65 10.19 -3.52 8.22
CA GLU A 65 11.15 -4.20 9.10
C GLU A 65 10.49 -5.30 9.94
N ALA A 66 9.30 -5.02 10.51
CA ALA A 66 8.54 -6.02 11.26
C ALA A 66 8.11 -7.20 10.38
N LEU A 67 7.67 -6.92 9.15
CA LEU A 67 7.27 -7.96 8.20
C LEU A 67 8.46 -8.81 7.74
N GLU A 68 9.63 -8.20 7.52
CA GLU A 68 10.86 -8.91 7.18
C GLU A 68 11.30 -9.84 8.32
N ALA A 69 11.20 -9.39 9.58
CA ALA A 69 11.48 -10.21 10.75
C ALA A 69 10.51 -11.41 10.85
N GLU A 70 9.22 -11.19 10.63
CA GLU A 70 8.19 -12.24 10.66
C GLU A 70 8.41 -13.28 9.55
N VAL A 71 8.74 -12.84 8.33
CA VAL A 71 9.07 -13.75 7.21
C VAL A 71 10.32 -14.59 7.51
N ASN A 72 11.35 -14.00 8.13
CA ASN A 72 12.56 -14.73 8.50
C ASN A 72 12.28 -15.75 9.61
N ALA A 73 11.46 -15.41 10.61
CA ALA A 73 11.03 -16.34 11.65
C ALA A 73 10.25 -17.51 11.05
N LEU A 74 9.29 -17.24 10.17
CA LEU A 74 8.50 -18.27 9.51
C LEU A 74 9.36 -19.20 8.65
N ARG A 75 10.34 -18.66 7.92
CA ARG A 75 11.31 -19.48 7.15
C ARG A 75 12.13 -20.39 8.05
N HIS A 76 12.51 -19.94 9.24
CA HIS A 76 13.25 -20.75 10.19
C HIS A 76 12.40 -21.91 10.71
N GLU A 77 11.15 -21.65 11.11
CA GLU A 77 10.20 -22.67 11.55
C GLU A 77 9.90 -23.69 10.43
N LEU A 78 9.76 -23.22 9.20
CA LEU A 78 9.59 -24.10 8.04
C LEU A 78 10.81 -25.01 7.82
N ASN A 79 12.03 -24.51 8.00
CA ASN A 79 13.22 -25.35 7.90
C ASN A 79 13.28 -26.41 9.01
N GLU A 80 12.98 -26.03 10.25
CA GLU A 80 12.96 -26.98 11.37
C GLU A 80 11.89 -28.07 11.21
N THR A 81 10.70 -27.69 10.73
CA THR A 81 9.63 -28.67 10.45
C THR A 81 10.01 -29.62 9.31
N GLN A 82 10.72 -29.14 8.28
CA GLN A 82 11.26 -29.99 7.22
C GLN A 82 12.29 -30.99 7.76
N GLU A 83 13.24 -30.56 8.59
CA GLU A 83 14.23 -31.44 9.20
C GLU A 83 13.58 -32.54 10.05
N ARG A 84 12.54 -32.19 10.83
CA ARG A 84 11.77 -33.16 11.63
C ARG A 84 10.99 -34.14 10.76
N LEU A 85 10.43 -33.69 9.64
CA LEU A 85 9.76 -34.56 8.67
C LEU A 85 10.75 -35.53 8.02
N ASP A 86 11.89 -35.04 7.56
CA ASP A 86 12.96 -35.86 6.98
C ASP A 86 13.48 -36.91 7.97
N PHE A 87 13.53 -36.57 9.26
CA PHE A 87 13.89 -37.51 10.31
C PHE A 87 12.81 -38.60 10.49
N ALA A 88 11.53 -38.20 10.56
CA ALA A 88 10.41 -39.14 10.67
C ALA A 88 10.36 -40.09 9.47
N GLU A 89 10.58 -39.59 8.26
CA GLU A 89 10.65 -40.40 7.04
C GLU A 89 11.77 -41.44 7.12
N ARG A 90 12.98 -41.03 7.53
CA ARG A 90 14.11 -41.94 7.73
C ARG A 90 13.82 -43.05 8.76
N MET A 91 13.17 -42.72 9.88
CA MET A 91 12.80 -43.73 10.89
C MET A 91 11.76 -44.73 10.37
N LEU A 92 10.77 -44.26 9.62
CA LEU A 92 9.76 -45.12 9.02
C LEU A 92 10.37 -46.05 7.96
N ALA A 93 11.30 -45.53 7.13
CA ALA A 93 12.03 -46.33 6.16
C ALA A 93 12.85 -47.44 6.83
N GLN A 94 13.59 -47.13 7.91
CA GLN A 94 14.35 -48.13 8.68
C GLN A 94 13.44 -49.20 9.32
N SER A 95 12.30 -48.79 9.88
CA SER A 95 11.32 -49.70 10.49
C SER A 95 10.72 -50.67 9.47
N ARG A 96 10.46 -50.20 8.25
CA ARG A 96 9.95 -51.02 7.15
C ARG A 96 10.99 -52.04 6.68
N GLU A 97 12.26 -51.65 6.62
CA GLU A 97 13.35 -52.53 6.21
C GLU A 97 13.61 -53.62 7.26
N GLY A 98 13.69 -53.26 8.55
CA GLY A 98 13.84 -54.23 9.63
C GLY A 98 12.71 -55.27 9.71
N ARG A 99 11.49 -54.92 9.30
CA ARG A 99 10.36 -55.86 9.21
C ARG A 99 10.43 -56.83 8.03
N ARG A 100 11.09 -56.45 6.92
CA ARG A 100 11.29 -57.37 5.77
C ARG A 100 12.34 -58.44 6.06
N VAL A 101 13.26 -58.20 6.99
CA VAL A 101 14.32 -59.13 7.41
C VAL A 101 13.89 -59.98 8.63
N GLY A 102 12.59 -60.23 8.81
CA GLY A 102 12.07 -61.17 9.82
C GLY A 102 12.50 -62.62 9.53
N PRO A 103 12.65 -63.48 10.56
CA PRO A 103 13.45 -64.69 10.49
C PRO A 103 12.87 -65.70 9.49
N GLN A 104 13.71 -66.16 8.56
CA GLN A 104 13.42 -67.31 7.73
C GLN A 104 13.37 -68.57 8.63
N PRO A 105 12.35 -69.44 8.51
CA PRO A 105 12.34 -70.74 9.18
C PRO A 105 13.43 -71.67 8.67
#